data_AF-A0A329RDT7-F1
#
_entry.id   AF-A0A329RDT7-F1
#
_cell.length_a   1.000
_cell.length_b   1.000
_cell.length_c   1.000
_cell.angle_alpha   90.00
_cell.angle_beta   90.00
_cell.angle_gamma   90.00
#
_symmetry.space_group_name_H-M   'P 1'
#
loop_
_entity.id
_entity.type
_entity.pdbx_description
1 polymer ?
#
loop_
_entity_poly.entity_id
_entity_poly.type
_entity_poly.pdbx_seq_one_letter_code
_entity_poly.pdbx_strand_id
1 'polypeptide(L)'
;MVKLFCAIVGEARSAFPVDIDAGQTVGDLKDAVKTKINYLGPAYELQLFLAKTTNGAWLDGADAAAVALSECGHPQGTITKLVEMDPLLWLKNTKYY
;
A
#
# COMPACT_ATOMS: atom_id res chain seq x y z
N MET A 1 15.33 -8.57 -4.64
CA MET A 1 14.12 -9.13 -3.99
C MET A 1 13.92 -8.49 -2.63
N VAL A 2 12.76 -7.87 -2.43
CA VAL A 2 12.29 -7.23 -1.19
C VAL A 2 10.95 -7.86 -0.81
N LYS A 3 10.67 -7.90 0.50
CA LYS A 3 9.39 -8.38 1.03
C LYS A 3 8.65 -7.20 1.63
N LEU A 4 7.54 -6.83 1.01
CA LEU A 4 6.63 -5.80 1.51
C LEU A 4 5.50 -6.47 2.29
N PHE A 5 5.04 -5.79 3.34
CA PHE A 5 3.82 -6.17 4.05
C PHE A 5 2.75 -5.15 3.69
N CYS A 6 1.66 -5.63 3.11
CA CYS A 6 0.52 -4.84 2.70
C CYS A 6 -0.68 -5.17 3.59
N ALA A 7 -1.61 -4.25 3.75
CA ALA A 7 -2.89 -4.47 4.41
C ALA A 7 -4.01 -3.87 3.57
N ILE A 8 -5.19 -4.48 3.64
CA ILE A 8 -6.42 -3.95 3.03
C ILE A 8 -7.04 -2.98 4.04
N VAL A 9 -7.14 -1.71 3.65
CA VAL A 9 -7.72 -0.68 4.50
C VAL A 9 -9.20 -0.97 4.77
N GLY A 10 -9.62 -0.90 6.03
CA GLY A 10 -10.99 -1.20 6.45
C GLY A 10 -11.26 -2.70 6.67
N GLU A 11 -10.29 -3.59 6.39
CA GLU A 11 -10.42 -5.02 6.66
C GLU A 11 -9.48 -5.43 7.80
N ALA A 12 -10.04 -5.73 8.96
CA ALA A 12 -9.26 -6.07 10.14
C ALA A 12 -8.38 -7.32 9.92
N ARG A 13 -7.11 -7.25 10.34
CA ARG A 13 -6.12 -8.34 10.23
C ARG A 13 -5.85 -8.82 8.79
N SER A 14 -6.01 -7.94 7.81
CA SER A 14 -5.76 -8.21 6.39
C SER A 14 -4.29 -8.08 5.97
N ALA A 15 -3.34 -8.12 6.90
CA ALA A 15 -1.94 -7.95 6.57
C ALA A 15 -1.38 -9.19 5.84
N PHE A 16 -0.77 -9.00 4.68
CA PHE A 16 -0.18 -10.08 3.87
C PHE A 16 1.19 -9.68 3.27
N PRO A 17 2.10 -10.64 3.11
CA PRO A 17 3.39 -10.39 2.46
C PRO A 17 3.27 -10.43 0.93
N VAL A 18 3.99 -9.55 0.26
CA VAL A 18 4.22 -9.52 -1.19
C VAL A 18 5.72 -9.51 -1.45
N ASP A 19 6.18 -10.51 -2.21
CA ASP A 19 7.56 -10.59 -2.67
C ASP A 19 7.67 -9.89 -4.03
N ILE A 20 8.60 -8.94 -4.14
CA ILE A 20 8.82 -8.16 -5.37
C ILE A 20 10.29 -7.81 -5.53
N ASP A 21 10.74 -7.49 -6.74
CA ASP A 21 12.10 -6.98 -6.93
C ASP A 21 12.19 -5.47 -6.70
N ALA A 22 13.30 -4.98 -6.12
CA ALA A 22 13.48 -3.56 -5.83
C ALA A 22 13.62 -2.70 -7.10
N GLY A 23 13.97 -3.31 -8.24
CA GLY A 23 14.00 -2.67 -9.55
C GLY A 23 12.63 -2.55 -10.22
N GLN A 24 11.58 -3.16 -9.66
CA GLN A 24 10.23 -3.10 -10.21
C GLN A 24 9.50 -1.81 -9.82
N THR A 25 8.48 -1.50 -10.60
CA THR A 25 7.62 -0.33 -10.47
C THR A 25 6.49 -0.57 -9.46
N VAL A 26 5.79 0.52 -9.10
CA VAL A 26 4.55 0.42 -8.34
C VAL A 26 3.44 -0.25 -9.18
N GLY A 27 3.47 -0.12 -10.51
CA GLY A 27 2.58 -0.87 -11.40
C GLY A 27 2.76 -2.38 -11.23
N ASP A 28 4.00 -2.88 -11.25
CA ASP A 28 4.30 -4.29 -11.01
C ASP A 28 3.86 -4.73 -9.60
N LEU A 29 3.98 -3.85 -8.61
CA LEU A 29 3.45 -4.11 -7.26
C LEU A 29 1.92 -4.26 -7.26
N LYS A 30 1.19 -3.43 -8.02
CA LYS A 30 -0.27 -3.56 -8.14
C LYS A 30 -0.65 -4.91 -8.75
N ASP A 31 0.06 -5.39 -9.77
CA ASP A 31 -0.16 -6.72 -10.34
C ASP A 31 0.11 -7.83 -9.33
N ALA A 32 1.23 -7.76 -8.59
CA ALA A 32 1.55 -8.73 -7.56
C ALA A 32 0.50 -8.77 -6.43
N VAL A 33 0.03 -7.60 -5.98
CA VAL A 33 -1.05 -7.48 -4.98
C VAL A 33 -2.35 -8.08 -5.51
N LYS A 34 -2.75 -7.73 -6.74
CA LYS A 34 -3.94 -8.27 -7.39
C LYS A 34 -3.95 -9.79 -7.37
N THR A 35 -2.85 -10.42 -7.80
CA THR A 35 -2.70 -11.88 -7.78
C THR A 35 -2.80 -12.44 -6.36
N LYS A 36 -2.20 -11.74 -5.38
CA LYS A 36 -2.17 -12.19 -3.98
C LYS A 36 -3.55 -12.22 -3.33
N ILE A 37 -4.38 -11.20 -3.57
CA ILE A 37 -5.71 -11.07 -2.98
C ILE A 37 -6.83 -11.60 -3.88
N ASN A 38 -6.48 -12.21 -5.03
CA ASN A 38 -7.43 -12.69 -6.03
C ASN A 38 -8.44 -11.61 -6.48
N TYR A 39 -7.98 -10.38 -6.66
CA TYR A 39 -8.83 -9.28 -7.10
C TYR A 39 -9.21 -9.45 -8.57
N LEU A 40 -10.51 -9.41 -8.87
CA LEU A 40 -11.03 -9.66 -10.22
C LEU A 40 -10.91 -8.45 -11.15
N GLY A 41 -10.83 -7.24 -10.60
CA GLY A 41 -10.68 -6.00 -11.37
C GLY A 41 -9.28 -5.83 -12.00
N PRO A 42 -9.10 -4.84 -12.87
CA PRO A 42 -7.79 -4.52 -13.41
C PRO A 42 -6.85 -3.98 -12.33
N ALA A 43 -5.56 -4.32 -12.41
CA ALA A 43 -4.58 -3.92 -11.39
C ALA A 43 -4.44 -2.40 -11.27
N TYR A 44 -4.65 -1.65 -12.35
CA TYR A 44 -4.53 -0.19 -12.33
C TYR A 44 -5.58 0.51 -11.45
N GLU A 45 -6.72 -0.14 -11.16
CA GLU A 45 -7.75 0.37 -10.25
C GLU A 45 -7.34 0.28 -8.78
N LEU A 46 -6.36 -0.56 -8.44
CA LEU A 46 -5.84 -0.61 -7.08
C LEU A 46 -5.11 0.69 -6.74
N GLN A 47 -5.44 1.30 -5.60
CA GLN A 47 -4.69 2.42 -5.04
C GLN A 47 -3.80 1.91 -3.91
N LEU A 48 -2.49 2.23 -3.99
CA LEU A 48 -1.52 1.83 -2.99
C LEU A 48 -1.01 3.08 -2.26
N PHE A 49 -0.93 2.99 -0.94
CA PHE A 49 -0.51 4.09 -0.08
C PHE A 49 0.63 3.63 0.83
N LEU A 50 1.58 4.52 1.09
CA LEU A 50 2.61 4.30 2.11
C LEU A 50 1.99 4.41 3.50
N ALA A 51 1.96 3.31 4.24
CA ALA A 51 1.48 3.25 5.61
C ALA A 51 2.49 3.87 6.59
N LYS A 52 2.69 5.19 6.50
CA LYS A 52 3.58 5.97 7.37
C LYS A 52 2.78 6.96 8.22
N THR A 53 3.24 7.15 9.45
CA THR A 53 2.82 8.25 10.33
C THR A 53 3.28 9.60 9.76
N THR A 54 2.74 10.71 10.27
CA THR A 54 3.22 12.06 9.92
C THR A 54 4.71 12.27 10.20
N ASN A 55 5.28 11.51 11.15
CA ASN A 55 6.69 11.54 11.52
C ASN A 55 7.57 10.59 10.68
N GLY A 56 6.99 9.93 9.67
CA GLY A 56 7.73 9.04 8.76
C GLY A 56 7.93 7.60 9.26
N ALA A 57 7.50 7.27 10.49
CA ALA A 57 7.53 5.90 11.00
C ALA A 57 6.48 5.03 10.33
N TRP A 58 6.82 3.77 10.02
CA TRP A 58 5.89 2.80 9.44
C TRP A 58 4.85 2.35 10.46
N LEU A 59 3.61 2.18 9.99
CA LEU A 59 2.55 1.51 10.73
C LEU A 59 2.77 0.00 10.68
N ASP A 60 2.36 -0.70 11.73
CA ASP A 60 2.20 -2.15 11.63
C ASP A 60 0.93 -2.51 10.83
N GLY A 61 0.79 -3.80 10.53
CA GLY A 61 -0.32 -4.28 9.69
C GLY A 61 -1.71 -4.06 10.29
N ALA A 62 -1.86 -4.07 11.62
CA ALA A 62 -3.13 -3.83 12.28
C ALA A 62 -3.50 -2.34 12.21
N ASP A 63 -2.54 -1.45 12.50
CA ASP A 63 -2.74 -0.01 12.39
C ASP A 63 -3.00 0.43 10.94
N ALA A 64 -2.29 -0.18 9.97
CA ALA A 64 -2.51 0.07 8.55
C ALA A 64 -3.92 -0.36 8.09
N ALA A 65 -4.41 -1.51 8.57
CA ALA A 65 -5.76 -1.99 8.30
C ALA A 65 -6.85 -1.13 8.97
N ALA A 66 -6.55 -0.57 10.14
CA ALA A 66 -7.48 0.24 10.94
C ALA A 66 -7.59 1.70 10.49
N VAL A 67 -6.82 2.10 9.47
CA VAL A 67 -6.94 3.43 8.86
C VAL A 67 -8.39 3.66 8.41
N ALA A 68 -8.99 4.76 8.87
CA ALA A 68 -10.35 5.11 8.49
C ALA A 68 -10.41 5.49 7.01
N LEU A 69 -11.52 5.18 6.34
CA LEU A 69 -11.78 5.63 4.98
C LEU A 69 -12.79 6.78 5.00
N SER A 70 -12.58 7.74 4.12
CA SER A 70 -13.58 8.75 3.73
C SER A 70 -14.80 8.10 3.09
N GLU A 71 -15.88 8.85 3.00
CA GLU A 71 -17.07 8.46 2.21
C GLU A 71 -16.74 8.18 0.73
N CYS A 72 -15.61 8.71 0.22
CA CYS A 72 -15.12 8.46 -1.14
C CYS A 72 -14.10 7.33 -1.24
N GLY A 73 -13.84 6.57 -0.16
CA GLY A 73 -12.88 5.46 -0.16
C GLY A 73 -11.41 5.86 -0.07
N HIS A 74 -11.08 7.15 0.03
CA HIS A 74 -9.72 7.61 0.34
C HIS A 74 -9.44 7.48 1.83
N PRO A 75 -8.23 7.06 2.24
CA PRO A 75 -7.93 6.95 3.64
C PRO A 75 -7.84 8.33 4.34
N GLN A 76 -8.36 8.40 5.56
CA GLN A 76 -8.43 9.57 6.43
C GLN A 76 -7.81 9.26 7.80
N GLY A 77 -7.01 10.19 8.32
CA GLY A 77 -6.48 10.12 9.67
C GLY A 77 -5.54 11.27 9.95
N THR A 78 -5.82 12.07 10.98
CA THR A 78 -5.02 13.26 11.35
C THR A 78 -3.59 12.92 11.79
N ILE A 79 -3.32 11.65 12.12
CA ILE A 79 -2.05 11.13 12.64
C ILE A 79 -1.24 10.32 11.61
N THR A 80 -1.77 10.08 10.41
CA THR A 80 -1.15 9.24 9.38
C THR A 80 -1.00 10.01 8.07
N LYS A 81 0.22 10.04 7.51
CA LYS A 81 0.48 10.63 6.19
C LYS A 81 0.50 9.50 5.17
N LEU A 82 -0.65 9.26 4.57
CA LEU A 82 -0.77 8.28 3.48
C LEU A 82 -0.44 8.96 2.17
N VAL A 83 0.73 8.60 1.62
CA VAL A 83 1.18 9.08 0.32
C VAL A 83 0.79 8.03 -0.72
N GLU A 84 -0.07 8.42 -1.65
CA GLU A 84 -0.40 7.56 -2.80
C GLU A 84 0.86 7.32 -3.64
N MET A 85 1.07 6.05 -3.98
CA MET A 85 2.21 5.62 -4.75
C MET A 85 1.93 5.76 -6.24
N ASP A 86 2.85 6.41 -6.95
CA ASP A 86 2.78 6.61 -8.39
C ASP A 86 3.16 5.31 -9.12
N PRO A 87 2.27 4.75 -9.97
CA PRO A 87 2.47 3.50 -10.71
C PRO A 87 3.75 3.45 -11.54
N LEU A 88 4.21 4.61 -12.05
CA LEU A 88 5.36 4.70 -12.95
C LEU A 88 6.69 4.80 -12.21
N LEU A 89 6.67 5.07 -10.91
CA LEU A 89 7.89 5.17 -10.11
C LEU A 89 8.34 3.80 -9.63
N TRP A 90 9.65 3.68 -9.49
CA TRP A 90 10.27 2.46 -8.98
C TRP A 90 10.08 2.37 -7.47
N LEU A 91 10.02 1.15 -6.93
CA LEU A 91 9.87 0.96 -5.49
C LEU A 91 11.02 1.54 -4.68
N LYS A 92 12.23 1.58 -5.22
CA LYS A 92 13.42 2.20 -4.61
C LYS A 92 13.51 3.72 -4.77
N ASN A 93 12.47 4.37 -5.32
CA ASN A 93 12.49 5.81 -5.53
C ASN A 93 12.62 6.55 -4.19
N THR A 94 13.51 7.55 -4.12
CA THR A 94 13.77 8.34 -2.91
C THR A 94 12.54 9.09 -2.40
N LYS A 95 11.49 9.27 -3.20
CA LYS A 95 10.20 9.81 -2.76
C LYS A 95 9.52 8.91 -1.72
N TYR A 96 9.81 7.61 -1.72
CA TYR A 96 9.14 6.62 -0.86
C TYR A 96 9.91 6.30 0.43
N TYR A 97 11.18 6.68 0.53
CA TYR A 97 12.04 6.48 1.69
C TYR A 97 12.26 7.79 2.42
#